data_AF-A0A6V7K9V6-F1
#
_entry.id   AF-A0A6V7K9V6-F1
#
_cell.length_a   1.000
_cell.length_b   1.000
_cell.length_c   1.000
_cell.angle_alpha   90.00
_cell.angle_beta   90.00
_cell.angle_gamma   90.00
#
_symmetry.space_group_name_H-M   'P 1'
#
loop_
_entity.id
_entity.type
_entity.pdbx_description
1 polymer ?
#
loop_
_entity_poly.entity_id
_entity_poly.type
_entity_poly.pdbx_seq_one_letter_code
_entity_poly.pdbx_strand_id
1 'polypeptide(L)'
;FQRSVKKILRDEPGELPGTGDQSAKNVFEYFKEFLAIIESPTDKKVVDRDEERRKLRADMQSRTLDTANYLEYSRARSVSFANKYNHKFGSWIATEGDMKIATKAYSILGYFAYETVATIMDLAFMVRHDQTKIYGDSLERLKLSYCNPATYKPYHHGK
;
A
#
# COMPACT_ATOMS: atom_id res chain seq x y z
N PHE A 1 -5.84 -3.49 -9.82
CA PHE A 1 -5.69 -2.06 -9.48
C PHE A 1 -5.30 -1.21 -10.69
N GLN A 2 -4.07 -1.30 -11.24
CA GLN A 2 -3.66 -0.49 -12.40
C GLN A 2 -4.64 -0.57 -13.58
N ARG A 3 -5.17 -1.77 -13.91
CA ARG A 3 -6.22 -1.92 -14.94
C ARG A 3 -7.52 -1.15 -14.61
N SER A 4 -7.87 -1.04 -13.33
CA SER A 4 -9.05 -0.32 -12.85
C SER A 4 -8.83 1.19 -12.89
N VAL A 5 -7.65 1.68 -12.48
CA VAL A 5 -7.29 3.11 -12.56
C VAL A 5 -7.21 3.58 -14.02
N LYS A 6 -6.53 2.81 -14.89
CA LYS A 6 -6.53 3.01 -16.34
C LYS A 6 -7.93 3.07 -16.94
N LYS A 7 -8.86 2.27 -16.41
CA LYS A 7 -10.26 2.29 -16.85
C LYS A 7 -10.95 3.58 -16.39
N ILE A 8 -10.71 4.02 -15.17
CA ILE A 8 -11.27 5.26 -14.61
C ILE A 8 -10.74 6.50 -15.35
N LEU A 9 -9.44 6.54 -15.67
CA LEU A 9 -8.82 7.64 -16.44
C LEU A 9 -9.35 7.75 -17.88
N ARG A 10 -9.79 6.63 -18.47
CA ARG A 10 -10.36 6.59 -19.83
C ARG A 10 -11.86 6.84 -19.88
N ASP A 11 -12.55 6.75 -18.75
CA ASP A 11 -13.99 6.93 -18.69
C ASP A 11 -14.32 8.42 -18.50
N GLU A 12 -15.05 9.01 -19.46
CA GLU A 12 -15.62 10.36 -19.34
C GLU A 12 -16.60 10.45 -18.16
N PRO A 13 -16.78 11.64 -17.53
CA PRO A 13 -17.82 11.83 -16.51
C PRO A 13 -19.17 11.54 -17.15
N GLY A 14 -19.78 10.40 -16.81
CA GLY A 14 -21.12 10.07 -17.25
C GLY A 14 -22.09 11.16 -16.80
N GLU A 15 -22.96 11.62 -17.70
CA GLU A 15 -24.01 12.58 -17.38
C GLU A 15 -24.89 12.02 -16.25
N LEU A 16 -24.75 12.60 -15.05
CA LEU A 16 -25.69 12.38 -13.96
C LEU A 16 -27.00 13.08 -14.35
N PRO A 17 -28.16 12.39 -14.27
CA PRO A 17 -29.42 12.98 -14.68
C PRO A 17 -29.82 14.10 -13.73
N GLY A 18 -29.75 15.33 -14.22
CA GLY A 18 -30.44 16.50 -13.66
C GLY A 18 -29.81 17.09 -12.40
N THR A 19 -28.84 18.00 -12.58
CA THR A 19 -28.79 19.36 -12.02
C THR A 19 -27.42 19.95 -12.39
N GLY A 20 -27.38 21.25 -12.71
CA GLY A 20 -26.23 21.93 -13.34
C GLY A 20 -25.02 22.11 -12.43
N ASP A 21 -24.39 21.02 -12.01
CA ASP A 21 -23.35 21.05 -10.98
C ASP A 21 -21.94 21.05 -11.61
N GLN A 22 -21.53 22.19 -12.17
CA GLN A 22 -20.18 22.42 -12.67
C GLN A 22 -19.12 22.10 -11.59
N SER A 23 -19.48 22.24 -10.31
CA SER A 23 -18.68 21.86 -9.14
C SER A 23 -18.33 20.37 -9.13
N ALA A 24 -19.31 19.48 -9.36
CA ALA A 24 -19.09 18.04 -9.37
C ALA A 24 -18.17 17.60 -10.53
N LYS A 25 -18.26 18.28 -11.68
CA LYS A 25 -17.34 18.07 -12.81
C LYS A 25 -15.92 18.47 -12.43
N ASN A 26 -15.73 19.61 -11.79
CA ASN A 26 -14.42 20.07 -11.33
C ASN A 26 -13.80 19.10 -10.31
N VAL A 27 -14.58 18.60 -9.34
CA VAL A 27 -14.12 17.61 -8.36
C VAL A 27 -13.70 16.30 -9.04
N PHE A 28 -14.44 15.84 -10.04
CA PHE A 28 -14.09 14.64 -10.80
C PHE A 28 -12.81 14.83 -11.64
N GLU A 29 -12.59 16.03 -12.21
CA GLU A 29 -11.34 16.35 -12.89
C GLU A 29 -10.15 16.40 -11.94
N TYR A 30 -10.27 17.05 -10.77
CA TYR A 30 -9.21 16.99 -9.74
C TYR A 30 -8.92 15.57 -9.29
N PHE A 31 -9.95 14.72 -9.19
CA PHE A 31 -9.77 13.32 -8.85
C PHE A 31 -9.08 12.54 -9.97
N LYS A 32 -9.40 12.81 -11.24
CA LYS A 32 -8.69 12.24 -12.39
C LYS A 32 -7.24 12.71 -12.44
N GLU A 33 -6.97 13.98 -12.18
CA GLU A 33 -5.61 14.53 -12.08
C GLU A 33 -4.83 13.84 -10.95
N PHE A 34 -5.43 13.70 -9.77
CA PHE A 34 -4.85 12.96 -8.65
C PHE A 34 -4.54 11.50 -9.01
N LEU A 35 -5.47 10.80 -9.68
CA LEU A 35 -5.24 9.43 -10.13
C LEU A 35 -4.20 9.34 -11.24
N ALA A 36 -4.12 10.35 -12.12
CA ALA A 36 -3.09 10.43 -13.15
C ALA A 36 -1.71 10.62 -12.52
N ILE A 37 -1.60 11.43 -11.46
CA ILE A 37 -0.37 11.58 -10.67
C ILE A 37 0.04 10.23 -10.02
N ILE A 38 -0.93 9.46 -9.52
CA ILE A 38 -0.68 8.12 -8.94
C ILE A 38 -0.27 7.10 -10.00
N GLU A 39 -0.93 7.07 -11.17
CA GLU A 39 -0.68 6.05 -12.20
C GLU A 39 0.50 6.40 -13.13
N SER A 40 0.76 7.68 -13.34
CA SER A 40 1.84 8.22 -14.14
C SER A 40 2.39 9.46 -13.44
N PRO A 41 3.39 9.31 -12.55
CA PRO A 41 4.13 10.45 -12.04
C PRO A 41 4.74 11.13 -13.27
N THR A 42 4.13 12.23 -13.70
CA THR A 42 4.52 13.01 -14.88
C THR A 42 5.95 13.54 -14.72
N ASP A 43 6.48 13.56 -13.50
CA ASP A 43 7.91 13.53 -13.22
C ASP A 43 8.43 12.11 -12.99
N LYS A 44 9.16 11.58 -13.98
CA LYS A 44 9.97 10.34 -13.92
C LYS A 44 10.99 10.29 -12.76
N LYS A 45 10.97 11.22 -11.81
CA LYS A 45 11.95 11.40 -10.74
C LYS A 45 11.46 10.97 -9.37
N VAL A 46 10.16 10.82 -9.13
CA VAL A 46 9.64 10.36 -7.83
C VAL A 46 9.19 8.91 -7.96
N VAL A 47 10.15 8.01 -8.16
CA VAL A 47 9.92 6.59 -7.87
C VAL A 47 9.76 6.49 -6.36
N ASP A 48 8.65 5.92 -5.88
CA ASP A 48 8.51 5.56 -4.47
C ASP A 48 9.53 4.46 -4.15
N ARG A 49 10.69 4.91 -3.66
CA ARG A 49 11.83 4.04 -3.32
C ARG A 49 11.47 3.07 -2.21
N ASP A 50 10.51 3.41 -1.37
CA ASP A 50 10.12 2.58 -0.23
C ASP A 50 9.13 1.50 -0.67
N GLU A 51 8.21 1.80 -1.59
CA GLU A 51 7.43 0.77 -2.29
C GLU A 51 8.33 -0.21 -3.05
N GLU A 52 9.32 0.29 -3.79
CA GLU A 52 10.26 -0.56 -4.54
C GLU A 52 11.05 -1.48 -3.61
N ARG A 53 11.61 -0.95 -2.52
CA ARG A 53 12.34 -1.74 -1.51
C ARG A 53 11.47 -2.79 -0.86
N ARG A 54 10.22 -2.46 -0.53
CA ARG A 54 9.25 -3.39 0.05
C ARG A 54 8.90 -4.52 -0.92
N LYS A 55 8.71 -4.21 -2.21
CA LYS A 55 8.52 -5.23 -3.26
C LYS A 55 9.75 -6.13 -3.41
N LEU A 56 10.96 -5.56 -3.38
CA LEU A 56 12.19 -6.34 -3.46
C LEU A 56 12.35 -7.28 -2.26
N ARG A 57 12.10 -6.80 -1.03
CA ARG A 57 12.12 -7.64 0.18
C ARG A 57 11.13 -8.81 0.07
N ALA A 58 9.90 -8.50 -0.36
CA ALA A 58 8.86 -9.50 -0.55
C ALA A 58 9.22 -10.54 -1.63
N ASP A 59 9.88 -10.12 -2.72
CA ASP A 59 10.39 -11.02 -3.75
C ASP A 59 11.48 -11.95 -3.19
N MET A 60 12.47 -11.38 -2.50
CA MET A 60 13.56 -12.13 -1.87
C MET A 60 13.03 -13.17 -0.87
N GLN A 61 12.05 -12.80 -0.04
CA GLN A 61 11.41 -13.73 0.89
C GLN A 61 10.66 -14.87 0.17
N SER A 62 10.03 -14.58 -0.97
CA SER A 62 9.26 -15.59 -1.70
C SER A 62 10.13 -16.68 -2.33
N ARG A 63 11.41 -16.38 -2.63
CA ARG A 63 12.36 -17.34 -3.24
C ARG A 63 12.77 -18.46 -2.31
N THR A 64 12.64 -18.28 -1.00
CA THR A 64 13.01 -19.30 0.00
C THR A 64 11.82 -20.17 0.41
N LEU A 65 10.62 -19.89 -0.10
CA LEU A 65 9.42 -20.67 0.22
C LEU A 65 9.36 -21.94 -0.61
N ASP A 66 8.88 -23.03 0.00
CA ASP A 66 8.49 -24.22 -0.74
C ASP A 66 7.20 -23.99 -1.55
N THR A 67 6.83 -24.96 -2.39
CA THR A 67 5.66 -24.83 -3.27
C THR A 67 4.35 -24.57 -2.52
N ALA A 68 4.16 -25.23 -1.37
CA ALA A 68 2.92 -25.10 -0.59
C ALA A 68 2.82 -23.71 0.04
N ASN A 69 3.89 -23.26 0.71
CA ASN A 69 3.96 -21.95 1.36
C ASN A 69 3.95 -20.82 0.32
N TYR A 70 4.58 -21.00 -0.84
CA TYR A 70 4.53 -20.02 -1.92
C TYR A 70 3.10 -19.84 -2.45
N LEU A 71 2.34 -20.92 -2.62
CA LEU A 71 0.96 -20.85 -3.08
C LEU A 71 0.07 -20.11 -2.08
N GLU A 72 0.24 -20.38 -0.78
CA GLU A 72 -0.45 -19.66 0.28
C GLU A 72 -0.06 -18.17 0.32
N TYR A 73 1.24 -17.87 0.24
CA TYR A 73 1.77 -16.52 0.17
C TYR A 73 1.19 -15.74 -1.02
N SER A 74 1.17 -16.36 -2.21
CA SER A 74 0.59 -15.77 -3.41
C SER A 74 -0.90 -15.50 -3.24
N ARG A 75 -1.66 -16.46 -2.67
CA ARG A 75 -3.07 -16.28 -2.36
C ARG A 75 -3.28 -15.11 -1.40
N ALA A 76 -2.56 -15.06 -0.29
CA ALA A 76 -2.67 -13.99 0.70
C ALA A 76 -2.40 -12.60 0.09
N ARG A 77 -1.39 -12.49 -0.79
CA ARG A 77 -1.07 -11.24 -1.51
C ARG A 77 -2.10 -10.83 -2.56
N SER A 78 -2.88 -11.77 -3.06
CA SER A 78 -3.94 -11.50 -4.04
C SER A 78 -5.24 -10.99 -3.40
N VAL A 79 -5.37 -11.09 -2.07
CA VAL A 79 -6.57 -10.64 -1.35
C VAL A 79 -6.61 -9.11 -1.31
N SER A 80 -7.82 -8.55 -1.43
CA SER A 80 -8.06 -7.11 -1.38
C SER A 80 -9.23 -6.78 -0.46
N PHE A 81 -9.21 -5.57 0.11
CA PHE A 81 -10.32 -5.00 0.88
C PHE A 81 -11.56 -4.76 0.01
N ALA A 82 -11.37 -4.41 -1.27
CA ALA A 82 -12.45 -4.21 -2.23
C ALA A 82 -12.89 -5.55 -2.85
N ASN A 83 -13.52 -6.42 -2.05
CA ASN A 83 -14.07 -7.69 -2.54
C ASN A 83 -15.53 -7.52 -2.98
N LYS A 84 -15.87 -8.04 -4.16
CA LYS A 84 -17.23 -8.04 -4.73
C LYS A 84 -18.25 -8.76 -3.85
N TYR A 85 -17.81 -9.74 -3.06
CA TYR A 85 -18.67 -10.62 -2.27
C TYR A 85 -18.77 -10.26 -0.78
N ASN A 86 -17.98 -9.29 -0.29
CA ASN A 86 -17.96 -8.92 1.13
C ASN A 86 -18.09 -7.41 1.30
N HIS A 87 -19.27 -6.96 1.74
CA HIS A 87 -19.61 -5.54 1.89
C HIS A 87 -19.19 -4.94 3.24
N LYS A 88 -18.54 -5.70 4.14
CA LYS A 88 -18.12 -5.22 5.47
C LYS A 88 -17.21 -3.99 5.41
N PHE A 89 -16.32 -3.94 4.42
CA PHE A 89 -15.44 -2.79 4.22
C PHE A 89 -16.24 -1.55 3.80
N GLY A 90 -17.25 -1.71 2.95
CA GLY A 90 -18.18 -0.65 2.59
C GLY A 90 -18.98 -0.14 3.77
N SER A 91 -19.56 -1.04 4.58
CA SER A 91 -20.33 -0.67 5.77
C SER A 91 -19.48 -0.04 6.87
N TRP A 92 -18.18 -0.35 6.92
CA TRP A 92 -17.26 0.29 7.86
C TRP A 92 -16.93 1.73 7.48
N ILE A 93 -16.79 2.02 6.18
CA ILE A 93 -16.45 3.36 5.69
C ILE A 93 -17.67 4.26 5.60
N ALA A 94 -18.77 3.75 5.07
CA ALA A 94 -20.05 4.43 5.01
C ALA A 94 -21.01 3.71 5.95
N THR A 95 -21.09 4.21 7.19
CA THR A 95 -22.10 3.77 8.17
C THR A 95 -23.50 3.99 7.57
N GLU A 96 -24.43 3.10 7.86
CA GLU A 96 -25.73 3.05 7.18
C GLU A 96 -26.47 4.40 7.25
N GLY A 97 -26.70 5.03 6.10
CA GLY A 97 -27.55 6.22 5.94
C GLY A 97 -26.92 7.40 5.19
N ASP A 98 -25.61 7.59 5.26
CA ASP A 98 -25.04 8.91 4.92
C ASP A 98 -24.52 9.06 3.49
N MET A 99 -24.07 7.99 2.81
CA MET A 99 -23.48 8.12 1.46
C MET A 99 -23.39 6.80 0.68
N LYS A 100 -23.77 6.82 -0.61
CA LYS A 100 -23.51 5.71 -1.56
C LYS A 100 -22.16 5.89 -2.23
N ILE A 101 -21.18 5.06 -1.90
CA ILE A 101 -19.85 5.08 -2.53
C ILE A 101 -19.93 4.45 -3.93
N ALA A 102 -19.48 5.17 -4.95
CA ALA A 102 -19.38 4.64 -6.31
C ALA A 102 -18.40 3.45 -6.39
N THR A 103 -18.72 2.44 -7.21
CA THR A 103 -17.89 1.22 -7.37
C THR A 103 -16.42 1.51 -7.71
N LYS A 104 -16.18 2.56 -8.49
CA LYS A 104 -14.84 3.05 -8.85
C LYS A 104 -14.08 3.57 -7.63
N ALA A 105 -14.70 4.45 -6.85
CA ALA A 105 -14.14 5.00 -5.61
C ALA A 105 -13.88 3.89 -4.58
N TYR A 106 -14.80 2.93 -4.45
CA TYR A 106 -14.62 1.77 -3.55
C TYR A 106 -13.38 0.94 -3.89
N SER A 107 -13.11 0.73 -5.18
CA SER A 107 -11.92 0.00 -5.64
C SER A 107 -10.60 0.74 -5.31
N ILE A 108 -10.64 2.07 -5.34
CA ILE A 108 -9.48 2.93 -5.03
C ILE A 108 -9.24 2.94 -3.52
N LEU A 109 -10.29 3.12 -2.72
CA LEU A 109 -10.22 3.04 -1.26
C LEU A 109 -9.69 1.69 -0.79
N GLY A 110 -10.11 0.59 -1.43
CA GLY A 110 -9.59 -0.74 -1.12
C GLY A 110 -8.10 -0.90 -1.43
N TYR A 111 -7.57 -0.20 -2.44
CA TYR A 111 -6.13 -0.18 -2.71
C TYR A 111 -5.37 0.64 -1.68
N PHE A 112 -5.86 1.82 -1.30
CA PHE A 112 -5.21 2.63 -0.26
C PHE A 112 -5.19 1.88 1.08
N ALA A 113 -6.27 1.20 1.45
CA ALA A 113 -6.29 0.33 2.63
C ALA A 113 -5.24 -0.80 2.53
N TYR A 114 -5.10 -1.42 1.35
CA TYR A 114 -4.09 -2.45 1.12
C TYR A 114 -2.65 -1.91 1.27
N GLU A 115 -2.33 -0.79 0.62
CA GLU A 115 -1.00 -0.19 0.67
C GLU A 115 -0.62 0.33 2.07
N THR A 116 -1.57 0.95 2.77
CA THR A 116 -1.35 1.45 4.12
C THR A 116 -1.02 0.32 5.09
N VAL A 117 -1.81 -0.77 5.09
CA VAL A 117 -1.54 -1.96 5.92
C VAL A 117 -0.19 -2.59 5.55
N ALA A 118 0.10 -2.73 4.26
CA ALA A 118 1.38 -3.28 3.80
C ALA A 118 2.58 -2.43 4.26
N THR A 119 2.44 -1.10 4.29
CA THR A 119 3.48 -0.18 4.77
C THR A 119 3.67 -0.30 6.28
N ILE A 120 2.59 -0.31 7.06
CA ILE A 120 2.64 -0.46 8.53
C ILE A 120 3.30 -1.79 8.90
N MET A 121 2.91 -2.89 8.25
CA MET A 121 3.46 -4.21 8.53
C MET A 121 4.95 -4.31 8.18
N ASP A 122 5.37 -3.78 7.03
CA ASP A 122 6.77 -3.78 6.63
C ASP A 122 7.64 -2.99 7.61
N LEU A 123 7.19 -1.81 8.06
CA LEU A 123 7.87 -1.04 9.11
C LEU A 123 7.95 -1.81 10.43
N ALA A 124 6.86 -2.46 10.85
CA ALA A 124 6.85 -3.27 12.07
C ALA A 124 7.84 -4.45 12.00
N PHE A 125 7.92 -5.13 10.85
CA PHE A 125 8.90 -6.20 10.64
C PHE A 125 10.33 -5.67 10.62
N MET A 126 10.58 -4.51 10.02
CA MET A 126 11.89 -3.86 10.03
C MET A 126 12.34 -3.55 11.46
N VAL A 127 11.48 -2.92 12.27
CA VAL A 127 11.77 -2.61 13.68
C VAL A 127 12.03 -3.89 14.48
N ARG A 128 11.21 -4.93 14.31
CA ARG A 128 11.40 -6.21 15.02
C ARG A 128 12.69 -6.91 14.61
N HIS A 129 13.03 -6.90 13.33
CA HIS A 129 14.26 -7.51 12.83
C HIS A 129 15.49 -6.78 13.40
N ASP A 130 15.43 -5.45 13.44
CA ASP A 130 16.48 -4.62 14.05
C ASP A 130 16.61 -4.89 15.56
N GLN A 131 15.48 -4.98 16.28
CA GLN A 131 15.47 -5.32 17.71
C GLN A 131 16.07 -6.69 18.01
N THR A 132 15.80 -7.69 17.17
CA THR A 132 16.35 -9.05 17.33
C THR A 132 17.88 -9.04 17.22
N LYS A 133 18.44 -8.09 16.46
CA LYS A 133 19.88 -7.94 16.29
C LYS A 133 20.55 -7.18 17.44
N ILE A 134 19.82 -6.50 18.33
CA ILE A 134 20.35 -5.83 19.54
C ILE A 134 21.06 -6.81 20.49
N TYR A 135 20.76 -8.11 20.41
CA TYR A 135 21.37 -9.15 21.23
C TYR A 135 22.23 -10.13 20.41
N GLY A 136 22.32 -9.96 19.09
CA GLY A 136 23.13 -10.80 18.19
C GLY A 136 24.58 -10.33 18.07
N ASP A 137 25.39 -11.09 17.33
CA ASP A 137 26.81 -10.79 17.06
C ASP A 137 27.00 -9.41 16.40
N SER A 138 28.06 -8.72 16.82
CA SER A 138 28.53 -7.44 16.30
C SER A 138 28.69 -7.43 14.77
N LEU A 139 29.18 -8.54 14.18
CA LEU A 139 29.39 -8.66 12.75
C LEU A 139 28.07 -8.70 11.95
N GLU A 140 27.02 -9.31 12.51
CA GLU A 140 25.68 -9.37 11.89
C GLU A 140 24.96 -8.02 11.91
N ARG A 141 25.33 -7.12 12.84
CA ARG A 141 24.83 -5.73 12.86
C ARG A 141 25.47 -4.87 11.78
N LEU A 142 26.76 -5.09 11.49
CA LEU A 142 27.49 -4.39 10.42
C LEU A 142 26.94 -4.70 9.01
N LYS A 143 26.27 -5.84 8.84
CA LYS A 143 25.59 -6.21 7.58
C LYS A 143 24.26 -5.46 7.36
N LEU A 144 23.78 -4.68 8.33
CA LEU A 144 22.60 -3.83 8.15
C LEU A 144 22.97 -2.60 7.30
N SER A 145 22.18 -2.32 6.27
CA SER A 145 22.35 -1.13 5.41
C SER A 145 21.95 0.19 6.11
N TYR A 146 21.58 0.15 7.38
CA TYR A 146 21.18 1.29 8.20
C TYR A 146 21.48 1.00 9.67
N CYS A 147 22.09 1.95 10.37
CA CYS A 147 22.23 1.92 11.83
C CYS A 147 21.00 2.59 12.43
N ASN A 148 20.18 1.87 13.20
CA ASN A 148 19.12 2.49 13.97
C ASN A 148 19.71 3.07 15.28
N PRO A 149 19.77 4.40 15.43
CA PRO A 149 20.40 5.04 16.59
C PRO A 149 19.62 4.81 17.89
N ALA A 150 18.33 4.45 17.85
CA ALA A 150 17.53 4.17 19.04
C ALA A 150 17.78 2.77 19.64
N THR A 151 18.28 1.84 18.82
CA THR A 151 18.59 0.45 19.21
C THR A 151 20.09 0.20 19.28
N TYR A 152 20.90 1.13 18.77
CA TYR A 152 22.35 1.15 18.96
C TYR A 152 22.70 1.39 20.43
N LYS A 153 22.95 0.30 21.17
CA LYS A 153 23.67 0.38 22.44
C LYS A 153 25.17 0.29 22.13
N PRO A 154 25.96 1.35 22.33
CA PRO A 154 27.41 1.23 22.25
C PRO A 154 27.83 0.15 23.24
N TYR A 155 28.74 -0.73 22.82
CA TYR A 155 29.33 -1.72 23.72
C TYR A 155 29.93 -0.99 24.91
N HIS A 156 29.28 -1.05 26.07
CA HIS A 156 29.97 -0.85 27.33
C HIS A 156 30.83 -2.08 27.52
N HIS A 157 32.10 -2.02 27.09
CA HIS A 157 33.09 -2.96 27.59
C HIS A 157 33.13 -2.75 29.10
N GLY A 158 32.54 -3.71 29.83
CA GLY A 158 32.69 -3.79 31.27
C GLY A 158 34.17 -3.78 31.59
N LYS A 159 34.57 -2.88 32.48
CA LYS A 159 35.91 -2.86 33.06
C LYS A 159 36.17 -4.14 33.84
#